data_AF-A0A1S3QLU9-F1
#
_entry.id   AF-A0A1S3QLU9-F1
#
_cell.length_a   1.000
_cell.length_b   1.000
_cell.length_c   1.000
_cell.angle_alpha   90.00
_cell.angle_beta   90.00
_cell.angle_gamma   90.00
#
_symmetry.space_group_name_H-M   'P 1'
#
loop_
_entity.id
_entity.type
_entity.pdbx_description
1 polymer ?
#
loop_
_entity_poly.entity_id
_entity_poly.type
_entity_poly.pdbx_seq_one_letter_code
_entity_poly.pdbx_strand_id
1 'polypeptide(L)'
;MDARKDSPTMSYNVPFPPRTGQTSVIRSYQTDLEKERKLREALNAQKHAERAAMRDHFRKKYQLSKSSKDTSHLSAAQGKVALPRQLAKLIGPETPAKDDGCSLLSAFQGLNFNMGMLGGKQTKSSTPMSVNGEACKVM
;
A
#
# COMPACT_ATOMS: atom_id res chain seq x y z
N MET A 1 -2.07 -29.06 -75.39
CA MET A 1 -3.25 -28.64 -74.61
C MET A 1 -2.71 -27.92 -73.39
N ASP A 2 -2.36 -26.64 -73.51
CA ASP A 2 -1.87 -25.84 -72.38
C ASP A 2 -2.52 -24.47 -72.44
N ALA A 3 -3.64 -24.33 -71.73
CA ALA A 3 -4.32 -23.06 -71.52
C ALA A 3 -3.85 -22.48 -70.17
N ARG A 4 -3.02 -21.42 -70.22
CA ARG A 4 -2.70 -20.62 -69.04
C ARG A 4 -3.98 -19.92 -68.54
N LYS A 5 -4.38 -20.21 -67.31
CA LYS A 5 -5.41 -19.45 -66.59
C LYS A 5 -4.74 -18.26 -65.90
N ASP A 6 -4.63 -17.13 -66.60
CA ASP A 6 -4.31 -15.86 -65.97
C ASP A 6 -5.63 -15.21 -65.50
N SER A 7 -6.03 -15.49 -64.26
CA SER A 7 -7.16 -14.80 -63.62
C SER A 7 -6.67 -13.47 -63.02
N PRO A 8 -7.24 -12.31 -63.41
CA PRO A 8 -6.85 -11.04 -62.83
C PRO A 8 -7.42 -10.92 -61.42
N THR A 9 -6.53 -10.84 -60.43
CA THR A 9 -6.92 -10.56 -59.05
C THR A 9 -7.33 -9.09 -58.97
N MET A 10 -8.63 -8.82 -58.95
CA MET A 10 -9.19 -7.48 -58.72
C MET A 10 -8.92 -7.09 -57.25
N SER A 11 -7.77 -6.46 -57.01
CA SER A 11 -7.41 -5.89 -55.72
C SER A 11 -8.20 -4.60 -55.51
N TYR A 12 -9.36 -4.71 -54.88
CA TYR A 12 -10.10 -3.54 -54.41
C TYR A 12 -9.36 -2.97 -53.18
N ASN A 13 -8.47 -2.02 -53.42
CA ASN A 13 -7.99 -1.14 -52.36
C ASN A 13 -9.16 -0.25 -51.93
N VAL A 14 -9.88 -0.67 -50.89
CA VAL A 14 -10.85 0.17 -50.19
C VAL A 14 -10.06 1.15 -49.31
N PRO A 15 -10.10 2.46 -49.55
CA PRO A 15 -9.43 3.41 -48.67
C PRO A 15 -10.12 3.37 -47.30
N PHE A 16 -9.39 2.92 -46.28
CA PHE A 16 -9.87 2.98 -44.91
C PHE A 16 -10.05 4.45 -44.52
N PRO A 17 -11.23 4.92 -44.09
CA PRO A 17 -11.43 6.32 -43.79
C PRO A 17 -10.50 6.71 -42.63
N PRO A 18 -9.82 7.88 -42.70
CA PRO A 18 -8.91 8.29 -41.65
C PRO A 18 -9.70 8.49 -40.36
N ARG A 19 -9.41 7.69 -39.33
CA ARG A 19 -10.02 7.81 -37.99
C ARG A 19 -9.42 9.00 -37.24
N THR A 20 -9.65 10.21 -37.72
CA THR A 20 -9.08 11.45 -37.17
C THR A 20 -9.56 11.76 -35.74
N GLY A 21 -10.76 11.29 -35.37
CA GLY A 21 -11.29 11.45 -34.00
C GLY A 21 -10.79 10.43 -32.98
N GLN A 22 -10.25 9.29 -33.42
CA GLN A 22 -9.75 8.24 -32.50
C GLN A 22 -8.36 8.59 -31.95
N THR A 23 -7.57 9.34 -32.71
CA THR A 23 -6.19 9.68 -32.33
C THR A 23 -6.12 10.63 -31.15
N SER A 24 -7.10 11.53 -30.99
CA SER A 24 -7.17 12.46 -29.85
C SER A 24 -7.53 11.72 -28.56
N VAL A 25 -8.51 10.82 -28.60
CA VAL A 25 -8.95 10.00 -27.45
C VAL A 25 -7.85 9.04 -27.01
N ILE A 26 -7.15 8.40 -27.97
CA ILE A 26 -6.00 7.52 -27.66
C ILE A 26 -4.89 8.32 -26.98
N ARG A 27 -4.59 9.53 -27.49
CA ARG A 27 -3.56 10.39 -26.91
C ARG A 27 -3.93 10.83 -25.48
N SER A 28 -5.15 11.29 -25.25
CA SER A 28 -5.58 11.70 -23.90
C SER A 28 -5.52 10.55 -22.92
N TYR A 29 -5.98 9.36 -23.31
CA TYR A 29 -5.90 8.16 -22.48
C TYR A 29 -4.46 7.79 -22.09
N GLN A 30 -3.52 7.85 -23.04
CA GLN A 30 -2.10 7.64 -22.76
C GLN A 30 -1.57 8.65 -21.74
N THR A 31 -1.93 9.94 -21.87
CA THR A 31 -1.51 10.95 -20.90
C THR A 31 -2.06 10.67 -19.50
N ASP A 32 -3.29 10.16 -19.39
CA ASP A 32 -3.89 9.86 -18.09
C ASP A 32 -3.25 8.61 -17.45
N LEU A 33 -2.89 7.61 -18.24
CA LEU A 33 -2.09 6.47 -17.76
C LEU A 33 -0.73 6.91 -17.22
N GLU A 34 -0.05 7.83 -17.91
CA GLU A 34 1.23 8.37 -17.44
C GLU A 34 1.08 9.16 -16.13
N LYS A 35 0.02 9.96 -16.01
CA LYS A 35 -0.26 10.71 -14.76
C LYS A 35 -0.52 9.76 -13.60
N GLU A 36 -1.38 8.75 -13.80
CA GLU A 36 -1.69 7.76 -12.77
C GLU A 36 -0.44 6.96 -12.37
N ARG A 37 0.38 6.57 -13.35
CA ARG A 37 1.65 5.90 -13.09
C ARG A 37 2.57 6.75 -12.23
N LYS A 38 2.75 8.03 -12.59
CA LYS A 38 3.58 8.98 -11.81
C LYS A 38 3.06 9.16 -10.39
N LEU A 39 1.75 9.26 -10.20
CA LEU A 39 1.13 9.38 -8.88
C LEU A 39 1.44 8.15 -8.02
N ARG A 40 1.27 6.94 -8.58
CA ARG A 40 1.60 5.68 -7.88
C ARG A 40 3.08 5.58 -7.55
N GLU A 41 3.95 5.93 -8.50
CA GLU A 41 5.40 5.91 -8.30
C GLU A 41 5.82 6.86 -7.17
N ALA A 42 5.22 8.06 -7.09
CA ALA A 42 5.47 9.01 -6.00
C ALA A 42 5.03 8.45 -4.63
N LEU A 43 3.81 7.89 -4.53
CA LEU A 43 3.33 7.27 -3.29
C LEU A 43 4.18 6.07 -2.87
N ASN A 44 4.60 5.27 -3.84
CA ASN A 44 5.47 4.13 -3.60
C ASN A 44 6.86 4.59 -3.14
N ALA A 45 7.42 5.63 -3.77
CA ALA A 45 8.71 6.21 -3.36
C ALA A 45 8.66 6.67 -1.90
N GLN A 46 7.58 7.33 -1.47
CA GLN A 46 7.37 7.68 -0.07
C GLN A 46 7.35 6.44 0.84
N LYS A 47 6.52 5.44 0.54
CA LYS A 47 6.45 4.19 1.34
C LYS A 47 7.77 3.41 1.37
N HIS A 48 8.54 3.45 0.28
CA HIS A 48 9.86 2.84 0.21
C HIS A 48 10.85 3.57 1.11
N ALA A 49 10.82 4.90 1.10
CA ALA A 49 11.66 5.73 1.94
C ALA A 49 11.29 5.57 3.43
N GLU A 50 10.01 5.48 3.78
CA GLU A 50 9.56 5.24 5.16
C GLU A 50 10.07 3.89 5.69
N ARG A 51 9.98 2.83 4.88
CA ARG A 51 10.54 1.52 5.23
C ARG A 51 12.07 1.56 5.30
N ALA A 52 12.73 2.29 4.41
CA ALA A 52 14.18 2.46 4.45
C ALA A 52 14.63 3.22 5.72
N ALA A 53 13.87 4.22 6.17
CA ALA A 53 14.13 4.95 7.41
C ALA A 53 14.03 4.02 8.63
N MET A 54 13.00 3.17 8.68
CA MET A 54 12.86 2.15 9.72
C MET A 54 14.04 1.18 9.75
N ARG A 55 14.46 0.66 8.58
CA ARG A 55 15.62 -0.24 8.49
C ARG A 55 16.92 0.44 8.91
N ASP A 56 17.14 1.69 8.48
CA ASP A 56 18.32 2.48 8.83
C ASP A 56 18.39 2.73 10.36
N HIS A 57 17.25 2.99 11.00
CA HIS A 57 17.17 3.12 12.45
C HIS A 57 17.64 1.85 13.17
N PHE A 58 17.11 0.68 12.80
CA PHE A 58 17.53 -0.59 13.43
C PHE A 58 18.99 -0.95 13.12
N ARG A 59 19.48 -0.66 11.90
CA ARG A 59 20.90 -0.84 11.58
C ARG A 59 21.79 -0.03 12.49
N LYS A 60 21.45 1.23 12.76
CA LYS A 60 22.18 2.08 13.73
C LYS A 60 22.10 1.52 15.15
N LYS A 61 20.90 1.13 15.60
CA LYS A 61 20.68 0.56 16.95
C LYS A 61 21.58 -0.65 17.23
N TYR A 62 21.69 -1.55 16.26
CA TYR A 62 22.45 -2.79 16.38
C TYR A 62 23.84 -2.72 15.72
N GLN A 63 24.33 -1.52 15.40
CA GLN A 63 25.67 -1.28 14.82
C GLN A 63 25.95 -2.11 13.56
N LEU A 64 24.92 -2.33 12.74
CA LEU A 64 25.02 -3.01 11.46
C LEU A 64 25.50 -2.05 10.37
N SER A 65 26.12 -2.62 9.33
CA SER A 65 26.56 -1.86 8.17
C SER A 65 25.39 -1.17 7.47
N LYS A 66 25.66 -0.03 6.83
CA LYS A 66 24.67 0.71 6.05
C LYS A 66 24.33 -0.02 4.76
N SER A 67 23.09 0.15 4.30
CA SER A 67 22.60 -0.40 3.03
C SER A 67 22.57 0.68 1.96
N SER A 68 23.24 0.42 0.83
CA SER A 68 23.23 1.34 -0.32
C SER A 68 21.82 1.52 -0.89
N LYS A 69 21.03 0.44 -0.95
CA LYS A 69 19.63 0.45 -1.40
C LYS A 69 18.77 1.36 -0.51
N ASP A 70 18.92 1.25 0.81
CA ASP A 70 18.16 2.08 1.76
C ASP A 70 18.56 3.55 1.63
N THR A 71 19.85 3.82 1.44
CA THR A 71 20.36 5.17 1.21
C THR A 71 19.76 5.80 -0.06
N SER A 72 19.64 5.02 -1.14
CA SER A 72 18.99 5.47 -2.39
C SER A 72 17.50 5.74 -2.21
N HIS A 73 16.77 4.91 -1.47
CA HIS A 73 15.35 5.16 -1.21
C HIS A 73 15.12 6.40 -0.34
N LEU A 74 16.01 6.66 0.62
CA LEU A 74 15.95 7.87 1.44
C LEU A 74 16.24 9.14 0.64
N SER A 75 17.16 9.10 -0.32
CA SER A 75 17.45 10.27 -1.19
C SER A 75 16.38 10.51 -2.26
N ALA A 76 15.78 9.44 -2.78
CA ALA A 76 14.75 9.51 -3.83
C ALA A 76 13.47 10.26 -3.40
N ALA A 77 13.17 10.32 -2.10
CA ALA A 77 12.01 11.02 -1.59
C ALA A 77 12.17 12.56 -1.50
N GLN A 78 13.33 13.12 -1.87
CA GLN A 78 13.70 14.55 -1.87
C GLN A 78 13.46 15.35 -0.57
N GLY A 79 12.85 14.75 0.44
CA GLY A 79 12.56 15.32 1.75
C GLY A 79 13.04 14.42 2.87
N LYS A 80 13.16 14.98 4.07
CA LYS A 80 13.45 14.21 5.29
C LYS A 80 12.26 13.31 5.56
N VAL A 81 12.34 12.04 5.18
CA VAL A 81 11.29 11.08 5.46
C VAL A 81 11.27 10.83 6.96
N ALA A 82 10.36 11.52 7.63
CA ALA A 82 10.12 11.36 9.05
C ALA A 82 9.61 9.95 9.29
N LEU A 83 10.04 9.36 10.39
CA LEU A 83 9.53 8.06 10.82
C LEU A 83 7.99 8.16 10.96
N PRO A 84 7.22 7.18 10.46
CA PRO A 84 5.78 7.18 10.63
C PRO A 84 5.39 7.44 12.10
N ARG A 85 4.37 8.28 12.32
CA ARG A 85 4.03 8.83 13.65
C ARG A 85 3.89 7.76 14.73
N GLN A 86 3.31 6.60 14.41
CA GLN A 86 3.17 5.48 15.35
C GLN A 86 4.52 4.92 15.81
N LEU A 87 5.51 4.87 14.91
CA LEU A 87 6.85 4.34 15.18
C LEU A 87 7.73 5.40 15.87
N ALA A 88 7.56 6.68 15.50
CA ALA A 88 8.20 7.79 16.20
C ALA A 88 7.83 7.80 17.70
N LYS A 89 6.58 7.45 18.04
CA LYS A 89 6.12 7.32 19.43
C LYS A 89 6.79 6.17 20.19
N LEU A 90 7.09 5.05 19.54
CA LEU A 90 7.75 3.90 20.18
C LEU A 90 9.25 4.11 20.46
N ILE A 91 9.87 5.06 19.77
CA ILE A 91 11.32 5.35 19.87
C ILE A 91 11.58 6.63 20.68
N GLY A 92 10.63 7.56 20.72
CA GLY A 92 10.71 8.75 21.56
C GLY A 92 10.58 8.40 23.05
N PRO A 93 11.13 9.22 23.96
CA PRO A 93 10.82 9.09 25.38
C PRO A 93 9.30 9.15 25.57
N GLU A 94 8.74 8.22 26.35
CA GLU A 94 7.32 8.20 26.75
C GLU A 94 6.97 9.53 27.44
N THR A 95 6.53 10.51 26.65
CA THR A 95 5.90 11.71 27.18
C THR A 95 4.49 11.31 27.60
N PRO A 96 4.03 11.64 28.82
CA PRO A 96 2.71 11.26 29.28
C PRO A 96 1.68 11.72 28.26
N ALA A 97 0.95 10.75 27.70
CA ALA A 97 -0.03 10.96 26.66
C ALA A 97 -1.05 12.01 27.14
N LYS A 98 -1.07 13.18 26.50
CA LYS A 98 -2.33 13.88 26.31
C LYS A 98 -3.10 13.05 25.30
N ASP A 99 -3.89 12.15 25.84
CA ASP A 99 -4.89 11.39 25.12
C ASP A 99 -5.94 12.38 24.61
N ASP A 100 -5.63 13.07 23.50
CA ASP A 100 -6.66 13.58 22.60
C ASP A 100 -7.25 12.37 21.86
N GLY A 101 -7.68 11.39 22.64
CA GLY A 101 -8.56 10.35 22.22
C GLY A 101 -9.82 11.07 21.82
N CYS A 102 -10.01 11.26 20.51
CA CYS A 102 -11.34 11.17 19.95
C CYS A 102 -11.84 9.77 20.31
N SER A 103 -12.26 9.57 21.56
CA SER A 103 -12.77 8.30 22.03
C SER A 103 -13.92 8.01 21.12
N LEU A 104 -13.84 6.92 20.35
CA LEU A 104 -14.88 6.50 19.43
C LEU A 104 -16.25 6.41 20.13
N LEU A 105 -16.24 6.22 21.46
CA LEU A 105 -17.37 6.23 22.38
C LEU A 105 -17.96 7.61 22.65
N SER A 106 -17.20 8.70 22.47
CA SER A 106 -17.70 10.07 22.64
C SER A 106 -18.75 10.47 21.60
N ALA A 107 -18.62 9.98 20.37
CA ALA A 107 -19.59 10.17 19.30
C ALA A 107 -20.96 9.51 19.60
N PHE A 108 -21.01 8.59 20.57
CA PHE A 108 -22.23 7.88 20.96
C PHE A 108 -22.82 8.39 22.28
N GLN A 109 -22.30 9.47 22.89
CA GLN A 109 -22.85 10.05 24.12
C GLN A 109 -24.29 10.57 23.96
N GLY A 110 -24.72 10.85 22.72
CA GLY A 110 -26.11 11.22 22.42
C GLY A 110 -27.07 10.04 22.27
N LEU A 111 -26.57 8.80 22.28
CA LEU A 111 -27.40 7.59 22.25
C LEU A 111 -27.59 7.06 23.67
N ASN A 112 -28.73 7.38 24.30
CA ASN A 112 -29.11 6.83 25.59
C ASN A 112 -29.47 5.33 25.45
N PHE A 113 -28.46 4.45 25.42
CA PHE A 113 -28.67 3.02 25.58
C PHE A 113 -28.82 2.72 27.07
N ASN A 114 -30.07 2.45 27.48
CA ASN A 114 -30.42 2.00 28.81
C ASN A 114 -29.67 0.70 29.12
N MET A 115 -28.52 0.79 29.80
CA MET A 115 -27.63 -0.32 30.18
C MET A 115 -28.20 -1.11 31.37
N GLY A 116 -29.51 -1.37 31.34
CA GLY A 116 -30.28 -1.98 32.43
C GLY A 116 -30.44 -3.50 32.34
N MET A 117 -29.61 -4.24 31.59
CA MET A 117 -29.86 -5.68 31.33
C MET A 117 -28.62 -6.61 31.27
N LEU A 118 -27.44 -6.24 31.79
CA LEU A 118 -26.31 -7.20 31.94
C LEU A 118 -25.94 -7.50 33.40
N GLY A 119 -26.91 -7.48 34.30
CA GLY A 119 -26.81 -8.12 35.62
C GLY A 119 -26.95 -9.64 35.51
N GLY A 120 -26.04 -10.30 34.77
CA GLY A 120 -26.05 -11.74 34.50
C GLY A 120 -24.87 -12.45 35.15
N LYS A 121 -25.10 -12.95 36.37
CA LYS A 121 -24.33 -13.91 37.19
C LYS A 121 -23.12 -14.59 36.52
N GLN A 122 -21.95 -14.43 37.14
CA GLN A 122 -20.76 -15.22 36.84
C GLN A 122 -20.95 -16.69 37.27
N THR A 123 -20.80 -17.61 36.32
CA THR A 123 -20.57 -19.03 36.58
C THR A 123 -19.13 -19.38 36.23
N LYS A 124 -18.43 -19.89 37.26
CA LYS A 124 -17.06 -20.38 37.21
C LYS A 124 -17.04 -21.69 36.41
N SER A 125 -16.10 -21.84 35.49
CA SER A 125 -15.70 -23.16 34.97
C SER A 125 -14.18 -23.21 34.88
N SER A 126 -13.62 -24.25 35.49
CA SER A 126 -12.22 -24.56 35.68
C SER A 126 -11.71 -25.53 34.60
N THR A 127 -10.55 -25.22 33.98
CA THR A 127 -9.38 -26.11 33.67
C THR A 127 -9.64 -27.38 32.80
N PRO A 128 -8.77 -27.81 31.84
CA PRO A 128 -7.31 -27.78 31.97
C PRO A 128 -6.46 -27.39 30.77
N MET A 129 -5.21 -27.08 31.12
CA MET A 129 -4.06 -26.87 30.24
C MET A 129 -3.83 -28.10 29.37
N SER A 130 -3.55 -27.88 28.09
CA SER A 130 -2.84 -28.84 27.24
C SER A 130 -1.53 -28.20 26.82
N VAL A 131 -0.46 -28.67 27.47
CA VAL A 131 0.91 -28.55 26.99
C VAL A 131 1.00 -29.38 25.71
N ASN A 132 1.35 -28.75 24.61
CA ASN A 132 2.20 -29.41 23.63
C ASN A 132 3.04 -28.35 22.93
N GLY A 133 4.29 -28.26 23.37
CA GLY A 133 5.31 -27.43 22.75
C GLY A 133 5.87 -28.16 21.55
N GLU A 134 5.88 -27.49 20.40
CA GLU A 134 6.83 -27.80 19.34
C GLU A 134 7.58 -26.52 18.98
N ALA A 135 8.90 -26.57 19.15
CA ALA A 135 9.80 -25.46 18.87
C ALA A 135 9.90 -25.22 17.36
N CYS A 136 9.73 -23.97 16.94
CA CYS A 136 9.91 -23.57 15.55
C CYS A 136 11.35 -23.83 15.08
N LYS A 137 11.54 -24.73 14.12
CA LYS A 137 12.80 -24.89 13.39
C LYS A 137 12.73 -24.09 12.09
N VAL A 138 13.60 -23.08 11.97
CA VAL A 138 13.85 -22.34 10.73
C VAL A 138 14.56 -23.27 9.75
N MET A 139 14.02 -23.40 8.53
CA MET A 139 14.72 -23.99 7.38
C MET A 139 15.65 -22.97 6.75
#